data_AF-A0A955HHF4-F1
#
_entry.id   AF-A0A955HHF4-F1
#
_cell.length_a   1.000
_cell.length_b   1.000
_cell.length_c   1.000
_cell.angle_alpha   90.00
_cell.angle_beta   90.00
_cell.angle_gamma   90.00
#
_symmetry.space_group_name_H-M   'P 1'
#
loop_
_entity.id
_entity.type
_entity.pdbx_description
1 polymer ?
#
loop_
_entity_poly.entity_id
_entity_poly.type
_entity_poly.pdbx_seq_one_letter_code
_entity_poly.pdbx_strand_id
1 'polypeptide(L)'
;MEIVFNGHDNVVKLRVIAYQDGTRTPVNFSAVTSMRLEVPSLGTNITSGFSWNSAGEVTITGLGQAGLPVGEYPVNLIAFDADHPLGQILVHENSGKLVLKVLA
;
A
#
# COMPACT_ATOMS: atom_id res chain seq x y z
N MET A 1 -9.05 4.13 9.96
CA MET A 1 -9.07 4.52 8.54
C MET A 1 -9.22 3.24 7.76
N GLU A 2 -10.42 2.97 7.28
CA GLU A 2 -10.71 1.83 6.42
C GLU A 2 -10.58 2.33 4.99
N ILE A 3 -9.68 1.73 4.22
CA ILE A 3 -9.58 2.00 2.78
C ILE A 3 -10.24 0.84 2.07
N VAL A 4 -11.47 1.08 1.62
CA VAL A 4 -12.27 0.15 0.82
C VAL A 4 -11.97 0.40 -0.64
N PHE A 5 -11.36 -0.57 -1.31
CA PHE A 5 -11.31 -0.60 -2.77
C PHE A 5 -12.71 -0.90 -3.30
N ASN A 6 -13.22 -0.04 -4.19
CA ASN A 6 -14.43 -0.30 -4.96
C ASN A 6 -14.00 -0.28 -6.43
N GLY A 7 -14.00 -1.45 -7.07
CA GLY A 7 -13.58 -1.58 -8.46
C GLY A 7 -14.51 -0.82 -9.39
N HIS A 8 -13.99 0.25 -10.02
CA HIS A 8 -14.40 0.67 -11.36
C HIS A 8 -13.31 1.49 -12.08
N ASP A 9 -12.42 2.19 -11.35
CA ASP A 9 -11.45 3.12 -11.97
C ASP A 9 -9.96 2.80 -11.72
N ASN A 10 -9.63 1.65 -11.11
CA ASN A 10 -8.25 1.21 -10.87
C ASN A 10 -7.34 2.16 -10.06
N VAL A 11 -7.86 3.21 -9.40
CA VAL A 11 -7.05 4.18 -8.65
C VAL A 11 -7.37 4.12 -7.15
N VAL A 12 -6.36 3.90 -6.32
CA VAL A 12 -6.47 3.98 -4.85
C VAL A 12 -5.68 5.17 -4.35
N LYS A 13 -6.32 6.10 -3.63
CA LYS A 13 -5.65 7.20 -2.95
C LYS A 13 -5.59 6.94 -1.45
N LEU A 14 -4.39 6.96 -0.89
CA LEU A 14 -4.11 6.72 0.52
C LEU A 14 -3.45 7.97 1.10
N ARG A 15 -3.85 8.37 2.30
CA ARG A 15 -3.06 9.33 3.08
C ARG A 15 -2.40 8.58 4.21
N VAL A 16 -1.10 8.37 4.11
CA VAL A 16 -0.34 7.66 5.13
C VAL A 16 0.03 8.65 6.22
N ILE A 17 -0.52 8.44 7.41
CA ILE A 17 -0.17 9.19 8.60
C ILE A 17 0.72 8.29 9.44
N ALA A 18 1.99 8.65 9.60
CA ALA A 18 2.87 7.96 10.53
C ALA A 18 2.27 8.04 11.94
N TYR A 19 1.95 6.88 12.53
CA TYR A 19 1.59 6.83 13.94
C TYR A 19 2.86 6.99 14.75
N GLN A 20 2.97 8.09 15.51
CA GLN A 20 3.97 8.22 16.58
C GLN A 20 3.58 7.27 17.72
N ASP A 21 3.79 5.96 17.54
CA ASP A 21 3.64 4.97 18.61
C ASP A 21 4.98 4.59 19.27
N GLY A 22 6.07 5.27 18.89
CA GLY A 22 7.42 5.02 19.40
C GLY A 22 8.08 3.76 18.84
N THR A 23 7.37 2.96 18.02
CA THR A 23 7.89 1.73 17.39
C THR A 23 8.05 1.86 15.87
N ARG A 24 7.41 2.86 15.25
CA ARG A 24 7.46 3.13 13.81
C ARG A 24 8.01 4.53 13.55
N THR A 25 9.11 4.63 12.82
CA THR A 25 9.68 5.91 12.38
C THR A 25 8.73 6.59 11.39
N PRO A 26 8.52 7.91 11.44
CA PRO A 26 7.80 8.60 10.39
C PRO A 26 8.49 8.42 9.04
N VAL A 27 7.73 7.97 8.05
CA VAL A 27 8.26 7.74 6.69
C VAL A 27 8.50 9.09 6.04
N ASN A 28 9.73 9.33 5.61
CA ASN A 28 10.05 10.49 4.81
C ASN A 28 9.70 10.22 3.34
N PHE A 29 8.48 10.57 2.93
CA PHE A 29 8.01 10.38 1.56
C PHE A 29 8.85 11.07 0.48
N SER A 30 9.66 12.07 0.85
CA SER A 30 10.60 12.71 -0.07
C SER A 30 11.86 11.86 -0.34
N ALA A 31 12.16 10.89 0.53
CA ALA A 31 13.27 9.95 0.39
C ALA A 31 12.82 8.58 -0.16
N VAL A 32 11.51 8.33 -0.24
CA VAL A 32 10.98 7.08 -0.78
C VAL A 32 11.36 6.94 -2.25
N THR A 33 12.00 5.82 -2.57
CA THR A 33 12.47 5.47 -3.92
C THR A 33 11.51 4.52 -4.64
N SER A 34 10.81 3.67 -3.89
CA SER A 34 9.85 2.72 -4.43
C SER A 34 8.83 2.28 -3.37
N MET A 35 7.74 1.68 -3.84
CA MET A 35 6.72 1.07 -2.99
C MET A 35 6.33 -0.31 -3.52
N ARG A 36 5.82 -1.13 -2.61
CA ARG A 36 5.28 -2.46 -2.90
C ARG A 36 3.98 -2.66 -2.13
N LEU A 37 2.98 -3.22 -2.79
CA LEU A 37 1.80 -3.76 -2.15
C LEU A 37 1.94 -5.28 -2.10
N GLU A 38 1.95 -5.85 -0.90
CA GLU A 38 1.95 -7.29 -0.71
C GLU A 38 0.53 -7.76 -0.47
N VAL A 39 0.19 -8.90 -1.08
CA VAL A 39 -1.07 -9.64 -0.85
C VAL A 39 -0.69 -10.99 -0.24
N PRO A 40 -0.47 -11.07 1.10
CA PRO A 40 0.13 -12.23 1.73
C PRO A 40 -0.66 -13.52 1.51
N SER A 41 -1.99 -13.42 1.52
CA SER A 41 -2.90 -14.55 1.27
C SER A 41 -2.73 -15.19 -0.13
N LEU A 42 -2.15 -14.46 -1.08
CA LEU A 42 -1.90 -14.92 -2.45
C LEU A 42 -0.40 -15.08 -2.75
N GLY A 43 0.49 -14.83 -1.77
CA GLY A 43 1.94 -14.84 -1.99
C GLY A 43 2.39 -13.90 -3.12
N THR A 44 1.63 -12.84 -3.39
CA THR A 44 1.79 -11.97 -4.56
C THR A 44 2.24 -10.58 -4.16
N ASN A 45 3.11 -9.98 -4.96
CA ASN A 45 3.62 -8.63 -4.77
C ASN A 45 3.34 -7.77 -6.00
N ILE A 46 2.83 -6.56 -5.78
CA ILE A 46 2.59 -5.56 -6.82
C ILE A 46 3.60 -4.43 -6.59
N THR A 47 4.42 -4.14 -7.59
CA THR A 47 5.52 -3.16 -7.53
C THR A 47 5.40 -2.05 -8.56
N SER A 48 4.34 -2.04 -9.36
CA SER A 48 4.06 -1.04 -10.40
C SER A 48 2.79 -0.23 -10.08
N GLY A 49 2.63 0.91 -10.77
CA GLY A 49 1.45 1.75 -10.64
C GLY A 49 1.44 2.66 -9.40
N PHE A 50 2.55 2.76 -8.66
CA PHE A 50 2.65 3.64 -7.50
C PHE A 50 3.09 5.04 -7.91
N SER A 51 2.44 6.04 -7.32
CA SER A 51 2.89 7.43 -7.30
C SER A 51 2.59 8.02 -5.92
N TRP A 52 3.36 9.01 -5.49
CA TRP A 52 3.17 9.65 -4.19
C TRP A 52 3.66 11.08 -4.18
N ASN A 53 3.32 11.83 -3.14
CA ASN A 53 3.89 13.15 -2.87
C ASN A 53 4.54 13.24 -1.48
N SER A 54 5.25 14.33 -1.24
CA SER A 54 5.94 14.59 0.03
C SER A 54 5.00 14.70 1.25
N ALA A 55 3.69 14.89 1.02
CA ALA A 55 2.67 14.93 2.06
C ALA A 55 2.15 13.54 2.46
N GLY A 56 2.67 12.46 1.86
CA GLY A 56 2.26 11.08 2.14
C GLY A 56 0.95 10.67 1.47
N GLU A 57 0.55 11.37 0.41
CA GLU A 57 -0.54 10.92 -0.44
C GLU A 57 0.01 9.91 -1.45
N VAL A 58 -0.47 8.67 -1.39
CA VAL A 58 -0.06 7.58 -2.28
C VAL A 58 -1.22 7.26 -3.21
N THR A 59 -0.93 7.21 -4.50
CA THR A 59 -1.85 6.77 -5.54
C THR A 59 -1.35 5.46 -6.15
N ILE A 60 -2.19 4.43 -6.13
CA ILE A 60 -1.89 3.11 -6.72
C ILE A 60 -2.82 2.91 -7.92
N THR A 61 -2.24 2.61 -9.08
CA THR A 61 -2.96 2.38 -10.34
C THR A 61 -2.73 0.97 -10.89
N GLY A 62 -3.64 0.49 -11.74
CA GLY A 62 -3.42 -0.75 -12.50
C GLY A 62 -3.50 -2.04 -11.68
N LEU A 63 -4.08 -2.01 -10.46
CA LEU A 63 -4.23 -3.20 -9.61
C LEU A 63 -5.03 -4.33 -10.29
N GLY A 64 -5.98 -3.99 -11.17
CA GLY A 64 -6.72 -4.98 -11.96
C GLY A 64 -5.88 -5.75 -13.00
N GLN A 65 -4.67 -5.30 -13.33
CA GLN A 65 -3.77 -6.02 -14.24
C GLN A 65 -2.99 -7.15 -13.57
N ALA A 66 -3.02 -7.26 -12.24
CA ALA A 66 -2.29 -8.29 -11.51
C ALA A 66 -2.91 -9.70 -11.64
N GLY A 67 -4.02 -9.87 -12.39
CA GLY A 67 -4.65 -11.16 -12.62
C GLY A 67 -5.18 -11.83 -11.34
N LEU A 68 -5.53 -11.01 -10.35
CA LEU A 68 -5.96 -11.50 -9.04
C LEU A 68 -7.36 -12.11 -9.13
N PRO A 69 -7.65 -13.21 -8.41
CA PRO A 69 -9.01 -13.74 -8.33
C PRO A 69 -9.95 -12.73 -7.68
N VAL A 70 -11.25 -12.84 -7.99
CA VAL A 70 -12.31 -12.08 -7.32
C VAL A 70 -12.32 -12.42 -5.84
N GLY A 71 -12.33 -11.41 -4.98
CA GLY A 71 -12.27 -11.60 -3.52
C GLY A 71 -11.78 -10.37 -2.77
N GLU A 72 -11.73 -10.50 -1.44
CA GLU A 72 -11.20 -9.46 -0.55
C GLU A 72 -9.91 -9.94 0.11
N TYR A 73 -8.85 -9.15 -0.03
CA TYR A 73 -7.52 -9.52 0.44
C TYR A 73 -6.94 -8.44 1.35
N PRO A 74 -6.58 -8.78 2.60
CA PRO A 74 -5.72 -7.93 3.41
C PRO A 74 -4.39 -7.71 2.69
N VAL A 75 -3.87 -6.49 2.76
CA VAL A 75 -2.62 -6.14 2.08
C VAL A 75 -1.70 -5.32 2.97
N ASN A 76 -0.40 -5.46 2.74
CA ASN A 76 0.63 -4.61 3.34
C ASN A 76 1.13 -3.61 2.30
N LEU A 77 1.11 -2.33 2.64
CA LEU A 77 1.80 -1.32 1.84
C LEU A 77 3.18 -1.09 2.45
N ILE A 78 4.22 -1.22 1.64
CA ILE A 78 5.62 -1.09 2.03
C ILE A 78 6.27 0.00 1.20
N ALA A 79 7.04 0.88 1.84
CA ALA A 79 7.89 1.86 1.17
C ALA A 79 9.37 1.56 1.42
N PHE A 80 10.21 1.89 0.45
CA PHE A 80 11.65 1.69 0.50
C PHE A 80 12.38 3.01 0.29
N ASP A 81 13.39 3.25 1.11
CA ASP A 81 14.31 4.37 1.01
C ASP A 81 15.73 3.90 1.41
N ALA A 82 16.71 4.82 1.40
CA ALA A 82 18.10 4.49 1.70
C ALA A 82 18.31 4.03 3.16
N ASP A 83 17.50 4.53 4.10
CA ASP A 83 17.59 4.20 5.52
C ASP A 83 16.81 2.91 5.85
N HIS A 84 15.87 2.52 4.98
CA HIS A 84 15.03 1.33 5.09
C HIS A 84 15.15 0.43 3.85
N PRO A 85 16.32 -0.18 3.59
CA PRO A 85 16.54 -1.01 2.40
C PRO A 85 15.71 -2.30 2.40
N LEU A 86 15.27 -2.77 3.58
CA LEU A 86 14.37 -3.92 3.73
C LEU A 86 12.88 -3.55 3.63
N GLY A 87 12.59 -2.27 3.48
CA GLY A 87 11.23 -1.73 3.43
C GLY A 87 10.63 -1.46 4.81
N GLN A 88 9.82 -0.41 4.87
CA GLN A 88 9.03 -0.03 6.03
C GLN A 88 7.54 -0.24 5.73
N ILE A 89 6.86 -0.99 6.60
CA ILE A 89 5.42 -1.20 6.50
C ILE A 89 4.69 0.10 6.85
N LEU A 90 4.04 0.70 5.85
CA LEU A 90 3.22 1.90 5.95
C LEU A 90 1.81 1.58 6.47
N VAL A 91 1.28 0.44 6.05
CA VAL A 91 -0.02 -0.08 6.47
C VAL A 91 0.13 -1.57 6.71
N HIS A 92 -0.30 -2.03 7.88
CA HIS A 92 -0.17 -3.41 8.33
C HIS A 92 -1.53 -4.13 8.27
N GLU A 93 -1.56 -5.36 7.79
CA GLU A 93 -2.76 -6.21 7.66
C GLU A 93 -3.58 -6.32 8.97
N ASN A 94 -2.91 -6.56 10.10
CA ASN A 94 -3.55 -6.61 11.44
C ASN A 94 -4.11 -5.28 11.97
N SER A 95 -3.92 -4.16 11.27
CA SER A 95 -4.50 -2.88 11.68
C SER A 95 -5.94 -2.65 11.18
N GLY A 96 -6.44 -3.53 10.30
CA GLY A 96 -7.78 -3.44 9.70
C GLY A 96 -7.95 -2.33 8.66
N LYS A 97 -6.84 -1.79 8.09
CA LYS A 97 -6.88 -0.48 7.40
C LYS A 97 -6.83 -0.51 5.87
N LEU A 98 -6.39 -1.60 5.24
CA LEU A 98 -6.34 -1.68 3.78
C LEU A 98 -6.70 -3.08 3.29
N VAL A 99 -7.79 -3.15 2.51
CA VAL A 99 -8.29 -4.37 1.88
C VAL A 99 -8.39 -4.12 0.39
N LEU A 100 -7.80 -5.02 -0.40
CA LEU A 100 -7.95 -5.06 -1.85
C LEU A 100 -9.18 -5.90 -2.20
N LYS A 101 -10.21 -5.29 -2.78
CA LYS A 101 -11.45 -5.98 -3.18
C LYS A 101 -11.51 -6.17 -4.69
N VAL A 102 -11.12 -7.32 -5.19
CA VAL A 102 -11.25 -7.61 -6.62
C VAL A 102 -12.71 -7.96 -6.91
N LEU A 103 -13.36 -7.18 -7.78
CA LEU A 103 -14.75 -7.39 -8.20
C LEU A 103 -14.79 -8.06 -9.59
N ALA A 104 -15.87 -8.81 -9.84
CA ALA A 104 -16.12 -9.51 -11.11
C ALA A 104 -16.58 -8.57 -12.22
#